data_AF-A0A1F4XI18-F1
#
_entry.id   AF-A0A1F4XI18-F1
#
_cell.length_a   1.000
_cell.length_b   1.000
_cell.length_c   1.000
_cell.angle_alpha   90.00
_cell.angle_beta   90.00
_cell.angle_gamma   90.00
#
_symmetry.space_group_name_H-M   'P 1'
#
loop_
_entity.id
_entity.type
_entity.pdbx_description
1 polymer ?
#
loop_
_entity_poly.entity_id
_entity_poly.type
_entity_poly.pdbx_seq_one_letter_code
_entity_poly.pdbx_strand_id
1 'polypeptide(L)'
;MEGEKGDLEKVVSDEASNKDAGKLIDLFEQGDIDAAGKIITELKPSEEVIQSAEVQSAAKARVIECLEYGNTDSIRKIITRFKLSEEFVESAAKAGVIDLLEQGYIYPASKIITELKLSEEVIQSAEVQSAAKAGVLKRLEQGNIDAASKIITRFRLSKEFVESAAKAGVRKTLVYKLLGMSGSK
;
A
#
# COMPACT_ATOMS: atom_id res chain seq x y z
N MET A 1 -1.28 27.05 -49.05
CA MET A 1 -1.05 27.53 -47.67
C MET A 1 -1.83 26.66 -46.69
N GLU A 2 -1.57 25.34 -46.68
CA GLU A 2 -2.30 24.39 -45.80
C GLU A 2 -1.43 23.81 -44.68
N GLY A 3 -0.11 24.08 -44.67
CA GLY A 3 0.82 23.51 -43.67
C GLY A 3 0.79 24.18 -42.29
N GLU A 4 0.46 25.46 -42.20
CA GLU A 4 0.64 26.24 -40.96
C GLU A 4 -0.47 26.02 -39.93
N LYS A 5 -1.68 25.63 -40.40
CA LYS A 5 -2.84 25.44 -39.54
C LYS A 5 -2.80 24.12 -38.76
N GLY A 6 -2.24 23.06 -39.36
CA GLY A 6 -2.07 21.76 -38.71
C GLY A 6 -0.99 21.75 -37.64
N ASP A 7 0.08 22.54 -37.83
CA ASP A 7 1.17 22.64 -36.85
C ASP A 7 0.75 23.45 -35.61
N LEU A 8 -0.03 24.52 -35.77
CA LEU A 8 -0.55 25.32 -34.66
C LEU A 8 -1.59 24.55 -33.82
N GLU A 9 -2.46 23.76 -34.46
CA GLU A 9 -3.49 22.97 -33.78
C GLU A 9 -2.88 21.84 -32.94
N LYS A 10 -1.78 21.25 -33.43
CA LYS A 10 -1.01 20.24 -32.72
C LYS A 10 -0.23 20.81 -31.52
N VAL A 11 0.40 21.97 -31.68
CA VAL A 11 1.14 22.62 -30.58
C VAL A 11 0.20 22.99 -29.42
N VAL A 12 -1.00 23.50 -29.72
CA VAL A 12 -2.00 23.83 -28.68
C VAL A 12 -2.55 22.57 -28.01
N SER A 13 -2.72 21.46 -28.74
CA SER A 13 -3.12 20.18 -28.14
C SER A 13 -2.04 19.62 -27.21
N ASP A 14 -0.78 19.74 -27.60
CA ASP A 14 0.36 19.24 -26.84
C ASP A 14 0.57 20.06 -25.55
N GLU A 15 0.42 21.39 -25.58
CA GLU A 15 0.48 22.25 -24.39
C GLU A 15 -0.67 22.01 -23.41
N ALA A 16 -1.91 21.85 -23.91
CA ALA A 16 -3.07 21.57 -23.06
C ALA A 16 -2.97 20.18 -22.40
N SER A 17 -2.51 19.18 -23.16
CA SER A 17 -2.22 17.83 -22.71
C SER A 17 -1.19 17.81 -21.58
N ASN A 18 -0.10 18.57 -21.73
CA ASN A 18 0.98 18.68 -20.75
C ASN A 18 0.54 19.39 -19.45
N LYS A 19 -0.37 20.38 -19.56
CA LYS A 19 -0.93 21.09 -18.40
C LYS A 19 -1.83 20.20 -17.55
N ASP A 20 -2.62 19.33 -18.16
CA ASP A 20 -3.51 18.42 -17.42
C ASP A 20 -2.72 17.28 -16.78
N ALA A 21 -1.67 16.77 -17.43
CA ALA A 21 -0.72 15.84 -16.83
C ALA A 21 -0.06 16.43 -15.58
N GLY A 22 0.49 17.65 -15.69
CA GLY A 22 1.13 18.35 -14.58
C GLY A 22 0.23 18.51 -13.35
N LYS A 23 -1.01 18.96 -13.55
CA LYS A 23 -1.98 19.09 -12.43
C LYS A 23 -2.29 17.77 -11.75
N LEU A 24 -2.43 16.68 -12.52
CA LEU A 24 -2.70 15.37 -11.93
C LEU A 24 -1.53 14.92 -11.06
N ILE A 25 -0.29 15.14 -11.52
CA ILE A 25 0.93 14.83 -10.78
C ILE A 25 1.01 15.68 -9.50
N ASP A 26 0.79 17.00 -9.58
CA ASP A 26 0.80 17.88 -8.41
C ASP A 26 -0.21 17.43 -7.34
N LEU A 27 -1.41 17.02 -7.74
CA LEU A 27 -2.43 16.50 -6.80
C LEU A 27 -2.02 15.14 -6.21
N PHE A 28 -1.35 14.31 -6.99
CA PHE A 28 -0.74 13.08 -6.50
C PHE A 28 0.46 13.31 -5.60
N GLU A 29 1.11 14.46 -5.60
CA GLU A 29 2.16 14.80 -4.62
C GLU A 29 1.54 15.37 -3.34
N GLN A 30 0.44 16.10 -3.46
CA GLN A 30 -0.30 16.69 -2.34
C GLN A 30 -1.22 15.70 -1.60
N GLY A 31 -1.58 14.59 -2.25
CA GLY A 31 -2.45 13.55 -1.70
C GLY A 31 -3.94 13.82 -1.83
N ASP A 32 -4.31 14.78 -2.67
CA ASP A 32 -5.71 15.12 -2.90
C ASP A 32 -6.31 14.24 -4.02
N ILE A 33 -6.67 13.01 -3.64
CA ILE A 33 -7.25 12.02 -4.56
C ILE A 33 -8.64 12.43 -5.05
N ASP A 34 -9.39 13.17 -4.23
CA ASP A 34 -10.72 13.65 -4.61
C ASP A 34 -10.62 14.76 -5.64
N ALA A 35 -9.67 15.70 -5.50
CA ALA A 35 -9.38 16.68 -6.54
C ALA A 35 -8.84 16.03 -7.83
N ALA A 36 -7.95 15.03 -7.73
CA ALA A 36 -7.47 14.29 -8.90
C ALA A 36 -8.66 13.60 -9.62
N GLY A 37 -9.59 13.05 -8.83
CA GLY A 37 -10.83 12.50 -9.34
C GLY A 37 -11.73 13.53 -10.05
N LYS A 38 -11.84 14.75 -9.51
CA LYS A 38 -12.59 15.85 -10.13
C LYS A 38 -11.98 16.28 -11.46
N ILE A 39 -10.65 16.37 -11.56
CA ILE A 39 -9.96 16.67 -12.83
C ILE A 39 -10.37 15.67 -13.90
N ILE A 40 -10.35 14.37 -13.59
CA ILE A 40 -10.72 13.33 -14.56
C ILE A 40 -12.17 13.48 -15.02
N THR A 41 -13.11 13.83 -14.12
CA THR A 41 -14.52 13.97 -14.47
C THR A 41 -14.87 15.28 -15.17
N GLU A 42 -14.23 16.38 -14.78
CA GLU A 42 -14.57 17.74 -15.21
C GLU A 42 -13.75 18.18 -16.42
N LEU A 43 -12.43 17.98 -16.38
CA LEU A 43 -11.52 18.37 -17.46
C LEU A 43 -11.42 17.30 -18.54
N LYS A 44 -11.76 16.05 -18.21
CA LYS A 44 -11.74 14.89 -19.12
C LYS A 44 -10.44 14.83 -19.95
N PRO A 45 -9.27 14.71 -19.29
CA PRO A 45 -8.00 14.56 -20.00
C PRO A 45 -8.08 13.42 -21.01
N SER A 46 -7.32 13.52 -22.10
CA SER A 46 -7.27 12.45 -23.09
C SER A 46 -6.77 11.15 -22.44
N GLU A 47 -7.14 10.01 -23.03
CA GLU A 47 -6.59 8.72 -22.57
C GLU A 47 -5.07 8.70 -22.68
N GLU A 48 -4.48 9.38 -23.67
CA GLU A 48 -3.04 9.53 -23.83
C GLU A 48 -2.39 10.23 -22.62
N VAL A 49 -3.01 11.28 -22.08
CA VAL A 49 -2.55 11.93 -20.83
C VAL A 49 -2.64 10.98 -19.65
N ILE A 50 -3.78 10.30 -19.49
CA ILE A 50 -4.01 9.38 -18.36
C ILE A 50 -3.02 8.21 -18.39
N GLN A 51 -2.68 7.73 -19.58
CA GLN A 51 -1.75 6.63 -19.82
C GLN A 51 -0.30 7.08 -20.00
N SER A 52 -0.02 8.38 -19.92
CA SER A 52 1.35 8.90 -19.98
C SER A 52 2.20 8.31 -18.86
N ALA A 53 3.49 8.12 -19.13
CA ALA A 53 4.40 7.47 -18.21
C ALA A 53 4.49 8.22 -16.87
N GLU A 54 4.47 9.56 -16.92
CA GLU A 54 4.57 10.46 -15.78
C GLU A 54 3.33 10.35 -14.88
N VAL A 55 2.12 10.43 -15.46
CA VAL A 55 0.86 10.31 -14.72
C VAL A 55 0.71 8.91 -14.12
N GLN A 56 1.05 7.87 -14.89
CA GLN A 56 1.02 6.49 -14.40
C GLN A 56 2.02 6.27 -13.26
N SER A 57 3.21 6.87 -13.34
CA SER A 57 4.21 6.78 -12.27
C SER A 57 3.75 7.47 -11.00
N ALA A 58 3.16 8.67 -11.11
CA ALA A 58 2.60 9.39 -9.97
C ALA A 58 1.43 8.63 -9.32
N ALA A 59 0.53 8.06 -10.14
CA ALA A 59 -0.58 7.24 -9.66
C ALA A 59 -0.08 5.99 -8.90
N LYS A 60 0.92 5.29 -9.44
CA LYS A 60 1.55 4.12 -8.80
C LYS A 60 2.23 4.50 -7.49
N ALA A 61 3.01 5.59 -7.46
CA ALA A 61 3.67 6.07 -6.25
C ALA A 61 2.65 6.38 -5.15
N ARG A 62 1.54 7.04 -5.51
CA ARG A 62 0.47 7.34 -4.56
C ARG A 62 -0.24 6.10 -4.03
N VAL A 63 -0.43 5.07 -4.86
CA VAL A 63 -0.95 3.77 -4.38
C VAL A 63 -0.03 3.16 -3.33
N ILE A 64 1.28 3.18 -3.56
CA ILE A 64 2.29 2.67 -2.62
C ILE A 64 2.20 3.40 -1.29
N GLU A 65 2.19 4.74 -1.30
CA GLU A 65 2.04 5.55 -0.07
C GLU A 65 0.72 5.22 0.66
N CYS A 66 -0.40 5.07 -0.07
CA CYS A 66 -1.66 4.72 0.56
C CYS A 66 -1.65 3.32 1.19
N LEU A 67 -0.85 2.38 0.67
CA LEU A 67 -0.70 1.03 1.20
C LEU A 67 0.03 1.03 2.54
N GLU A 68 1.00 1.92 2.76
CA GLU A 68 1.72 2.08 4.04
C GLU A 68 0.77 2.40 5.21
N TYR A 69 -0.36 3.07 4.93
CA TYR A 69 -1.36 3.44 5.94
C TYR A 69 -2.63 2.58 5.89
N GLY A 70 -2.75 1.64 4.95
CA GLY A 70 -3.98 0.86 4.74
C GLY A 70 -5.18 1.69 4.26
N ASN A 71 -4.95 2.79 3.54
CA ASN A 71 -5.99 3.65 2.96
C ASN A 71 -6.56 3.07 1.65
N THR A 72 -7.30 1.98 1.78
CA THR A 72 -7.85 1.19 0.67
C THR A 72 -8.88 1.92 -0.19
N ASP A 73 -9.64 2.87 0.37
CA ASP A 73 -10.60 3.67 -0.39
C ASP A 73 -9.89 4.54 -1.44
N SER A 74 -8.80 5.18 -1.05
CA SER A 74 -7.97 5.99 -1.95
C SER A 74 -7.32 5.12 -3.02
N ILE A 75 -6.78 3.95 -2.63
CA ILE A 75 -6.19 2.98 -3.56
C ILE A 75 -7.19 2.57 -4.63
N ARG A 76 -8.41 2.17 -4.24
CA ARG A 76 -9.47 1.77 -5.19
C ARG A 76 -9.82 2.91 -6.15
N LYS A 77 -9.95 4.14 -5.63
CA LYS A 77 -10.23 5.32 -6.46
C LYS A 77 -9.16 5.54 -7.54
N ILE A 78 -7.88 5.32 -7.20
CA ILE A 78 -6.75 5.49 -8.13
C ILE A 78 -6.71 4.35 -9.14
N ILE A 79 -6.76 3.09 -8.69
CA ILE A 79 -6.70 1.90 -9.57
C ILE A 79 -7.78 1.99 -10.66
N THR A 80 -9.02 2.29 -10.28
CA THR A 80 -10.13 2.36 -11.23
C THR A 80 -9.99 3.53 -12.21
N ARG A 81 -9.56 4.71 -11.74
CA ARG A 81 -9.49 5.92 -12.58
C ARG A 81 -8.31 5.90 -13.56
N PHE A 82 -7.18 5.37 -13.12
CA PHE A 82 -5.95 5.34 -13.91
C PHE A 82 -5.69 3.99 -14.57
N LYS A 83 -6.63 3.04 -14.42
CA LYS A 83 -6.60 1.70 -15.03
C LYS A 83 -5.27 0.97 -14.80
N LEU A 84 -4.77 1.05 -13.56
CA LEU A 84 -3.51 0.39 -13.19
C LEU A 84 -3.64 -1.13 -13.40
N SER A 85 -2.58 -1.76 -13.90
CA SER A 85 -2.59 -3.19 -14.21
C SER A 85 -2.78 -4.05 -12.95
N GLU A 86 -3.47 -5.18 -13.11
CA GLU A 86 -3.66 -6.15 -12.02
C GLU A 86 -2.31 -6.64 -11.45
N GLU A 87 -1.33 -6.86 -12.33
CA GLU A 87 0.05 -7.23 -11.95
C GLU A 87 0.70 -6.21 -10.99
N PHE A 88 0.56 -4.91 -11.29
CA PHE A 88 1.06 -3.86 -10.42
C PHE A 88 0.31 -3.86 -9.09
N VAL A 89 -1.02 -3.93 -9.14
CA VAL A 89 -1.87 -3.89 -7.94
C VAL A 89 -1.55 -5.05 -7.00
N GLU A 90 -1.43 -6.28 -7.52
CA GLU A 90 -1.08 -7.45 -6.72
C GLU A 90 0.31 -7.32 -6.11
N SER A 91 1.31 -6.92 -6.92
CA SER A 91 2.69 -6.76 -6.47
C SER A 91 2.82 -5.68 -5.38
N ALA A 92 2.20 -4.52 -5.59
CA ALA A 92 2.21 -3.43 -4.63
C ALA A 92 1.46 -3.81 -3.35
N ALA A 93 0.29 -4.44 -3.47
CA ALA A 93 -0.47 -4.91 -2.32
C ALA A 93 0.29 -5.95 -1.49
N LYS A 94 0.97 -6.92 -2.14
CA LYS A 94 1.86 -7.87 -1.46
C LYS A 94 2.95 -7.13 -0.68
N ALA A 95 3.62 -6.16 -1.30
CA ALA A 95 4.67 -5.37 -0.65
C ALA A 95 4.15 -4.57 0.55
N GLY A 96 3.00 -3.90 0.41
CA GLY A 96 2.38 -3.15 1.51
C GLY A 96 1.96 -4.05 2.67
N VAL A 97 1.43 -5.25 2.39
CA VAL A 97 1.13 -6.25 3.43
C VAL A 97 2.38 -6.68 4.16
N ILE A 98 3.49 -6.93 3.45
CA ILE A 98 4.78 -7.31 4.05
C ILE A 98 5.24 -6.22 5.02
N ASP A 99 5.32 -4.96 4.57
CA ASP A 99 5.79 -3.86 5.42
C ASP A 99 4.93 -3.70 6.69
N LEU A 100 3.60 -3.69 6.53
CA LEU A 100 2.69 -3.61 7.67
C LEU A 100 2.85 -4.78 8.64
N LEU A 101 3.08 -6.00 8.15
CA LEU A 101 3.29 -7.17 8.99
C LEU A 101 4.62 -7.13 9.72
N GLU A 102 5.70 -6.71 9.08
CA GLU A 102 6.99 -6.51 9.75
C GLU A 102 6.89 -5.45 10.86
N GLN A 103 6.02 -4.46 10.66
CA GLN A 103 5.66 -3.51 11.71
C GLN A 103 4.68 -4.06 12.75
N GLY A 104 4.07 -5.23 12.50
CA GLY A 104 3.12 -5.92 13.37
C GLY A 104 1.71 -5.34 13.31
N TYR A 105 1.36 -4.61 12.25
CA TYR A 105 0.05 -3.99 12.04
C TYR A 105 -0.92 -4.94 11.31
N ILE A 106 -1.58 -5.80 12.09
CA ILE A 106 -2.50 -6.81 11.54
C ILE A 106 -3.77 -6.23 10.88
N TYR A 107 -4.34 -5.16 11.44
CA TYR A 107 -5.59 -4.59 10.94
C TYR A 107 -5.47 -4.01 9.53
N PRO A 108 -4.56 -3.06 9.25
CA PRO A 108 -4.39 -2.53 7.89
C PRO A 108 -3.92 -3.61 6.91
N ALA A 109 -3.04 -4.53 7.32
CA ALA A 109 -2.61 -5.64 6.47
C ALA A 109 -3.81 -6.53 6.05
N SER A 110 -4.69 -6.87 7.01
CA SER A 110 -5.90 -7.65 6.72
C SER A 110 -6.87 -6.89 5.82
N LYS A 111 -7.00 -5.57 6.01
CA LYS A 111 -7.84 -4.71 5.18
C LYS A 111 -7.38 -4.73 3.72
N ILE A 112 -6.08 -4.58 3.47
CA ILE A 112 -5.50 -4.66 2.13
C ILE A 112 -5.76 -6.02 1.48
N ILE A 113 -5.49 -7.12 2.20
CA ILE A 113 -5.71 -8.48 1.69
C ILE A 113 -7.17 -8.66 1.24
N THR A 114 -8.12 -8.24 2.06
CA THR A 114 -9.55 -8.41 1.78
C THR A 114 -10.03 -7.48 0.66
N GLU A 115 -9.66 -6.20 0.69
CA GLU A 115 -10.19 -5.21 -0.25
C GLU A 115 -9.54 -5.27 -1.63
N LEU A 116 -8.24 -5.60 -1.69
CA LEU A 116 -7.52 -5.83 -2.95
C LEU A 116 -7.53 -7.31 -3.37
N LYS A 117 -8.24 -8.16 -2.61
CA LYS A 117 -8.52 -9.57 -2.95
C LYS A 117 -7.24 -10.38 -3.24
N LEU A 118 -6.19 -10.20 -2.44
CA LEU A 118 -4.98 -11.01 -2.58
C LEU A 118 -5.29 -12.49 -2.42
N SER A 119 -4.71 -13.30 -3.31
CA SER A 119 -4.93 -14.74 -3.35
C SER A 119 -4.34 -15.43 -2.11
N GLU A 120 -4.86 -16.62 -1.78
CA GLU A 120 -4.27 -17.43 -0.70
C GLU A 120 -2.82 -17.82 -1.03
N GLU A 121 -2.47 -17.99 -2.30
CA GLU A 121 -1.08 -18.25 -2.73
C GLU A 121 -0.15 -17.10 -2.32
N VAL A 122 -0.55 -15.84 -2.55
CA VAL A 122 0.21 -14.67 -2.10
C VAL A 122 0.31 -14.64 -0.57
N ILE A 123 -0.79 -14.91 0.14
CA ILE A 123 -0.82 -14.94 1.61
C ILE A 123 0.10 -16.04 2.19
N GLN A 124 0.21 -17.17 1.50
CA GLN A 124 1.05 -18.31 1.89
C GLN A 124 2.48 -18.23 1.31
N SER A 125 2.81 -17.19 0.56
CA SER A 125 4.16 -16.97 0.04
C SER A 125 5.20 -16.83 1.15
N ALA A 126 6.43 -17.26 0.86
CA ALA A 126 7.50 -17.27 1.85
C ALA A 126 7.78 -15.89 2.44
N GLU A 127 7.68 -14.83 1.63
CA GLU A 127 7.92 -13.46 2.07
C GLU A 127 6.84 -12.97 3.04
N VAL A 128 5.56 -13.18 2.71
CA VAL A 128 4.44 -12.79 3.57
C VAL A 128 4.45 -13.58 4.88
N GLN A 129 4.76 -14.87 4.81
CA GLN A 129 4.87 -15.73 6.00
C GLN A 129 6.06 -15.32 6.89
N SER A 130 7.17 -14.88 6.30
CA SER A 130 8.33 -14.36 7.05
C SER A 130 7.99 -13.04 7.74
N ALA A 131 7.33 -12.12 7.02
CA ALA A 131 6.86 -10.85 7.57
C ALA A 131 5.84 -11.05 8.72
N ALA A 132 4.90 -11.99 8.56
CA ALA A 132 3.95 -12.33 9.61
C ALA A 132 4.65 -12.84 10.89
N LYS A 133 5.67 -13.70 10.74
CA LYS A 133 6.48 -14.17 11.88
C LYS A 133 7.22 -13.02 12.56
N ALA A 134 7.83 -12.12 11.78
CA ALA A 134 8.49 -10.93 12.32
C ALA A 134 7.50 -10.04 13.10
N GLY A 135 6.31 -9.83 12.56
CA GLY A 135 5.22 -9.10 13.22
C GLY A 135 4.79 -9.69 14.55
N VAL A 136 4.66 -11.02 14.62
CA VAL A 136 4.35 -11.73 15.87
C VAL A 136 5.41 -11.45 16.93
N LEU A 137 6.69 -11.63 16.58
CA LEU A 137 7.79 -11.38 17.51
C LEU A 137 7.78 -9.93 17.99
N LYS A 138 7.66 -8.96 17.08
CA LYS A 138 7.57 -7.54 17.40
C LYS A 138 6.42 -7.22 18.36
N ARG A 139 5.24 -7.81 18.16
CA ARG A 139 4.08 -7.58 19.04
C ARG A 139 4.24 -8.23 20.41
N LEU A 140 4.77 -9.45 20.47
CA LEU A 140 5.11 -10.09 21.75
C LEU A 140 6.17 -9.30 22.52
N GLU A 141 7.17 -8.75 21.82
CA GLU A 141 8.18 -7.89 22.40
C GLU A 141 7.64 -6.60 23.02
N GLN A 142 6.52 -6.10 22.51
CA GLN A 142 5.77 -4.96 23.03
C GLN A 142 4.72 -5.37 24.08
N GLY A 143 4.64 -6.65 24.43
CA GLY A 143 3.63 -7.19 25.35
C GLY A 143 2.22 -7.28 24.76
N ASN A 144 2.05 -7.05 23.45
CA ASN A 144 0.75 -7.09 22.77
C ASN A 144 0.43 -8.51 22.27
N ILE A 145 -0.08 -9.34 23.18
CA ILE A 145 -0.43 -10.74 22.93
C ILE A 145 -1.63 -10.86 21.96
N ASP A 146 -2.61 -9.97 22.06
CA ASP A 146 -3.81 -9.99 21.21
C ASP A 146 -3.45 -9.76 19.72
N ALA A 147 -2.64 -8.74 19.42
CA ALA A 147 -2.18 -8.49 18.06
C ALA A 147 -1.34 -9.66 17.53
N ALA A 148 -0.43 -10.21 18.33
CA ALA A 148 0.35 -11.38 17.97
C ALA A 148 -0.53 -12.59 17.65
N SER A 149 -1.55 -12.88 18.48
CA SER A 149 -2.49 -13.97 18.25
C SER A 149 -3.28 -13.77 16.95
N LYS A 150 -3.73 -12.54 16.67
CA LYS A 150 -4.46 -12.23 15.43
C LYS A 150 -3.60 -12.49 14.19
N ILE A 151 -2.31 -12.16 14.23
CA ILE A 151 -1.38 -12.47 13.13
C ILE A 151 -1.23 -13.99 12.97
N ILE A 152 -0.97 -14.71 14.07
CA ILE A 152 -0.83 -16.18 14.04
C ILE A 152 -2.03 -16.85 13.39
N THR A 153 -3.24 -16.48 13.83
CA THR A 153 -4.48 -17.06 13.30
C THR A 153 -4.72 -16.67 11.85
N ARG A 154 -4.55 -15.39 11.49
CA ARG A 154 -4.85 -14.91 10.13
C ARG A 154 -3.94 -15.53 9.08
N PHE A 155 -2.68 -15.76 9.42
CA PHE A 155 -1.65 -16.29 8.52
C PHE A 155 -1.38 -17.78 8.69
N ARG A 156 -2.12 -18.46 9.58
CA ARG A 156 -2.03 -19.91 9.84
C ARG A 156 -0.59 -20.36 10.16
N LEU A 157 0.11 -19.57 10.96
CA LEU A 157 1.51 -19.84 11.31
C LEU A 157 1.63 -21.19 12.04
N SER A 158 2.71 -21.92 11.77
CA SER A 158 2.88 -23.28 12.28
C SER A 158 2.95 -23.33 13.81
N LYS A 159 2.46 -24.42 14.39
CA LYS A 159 2.52 -24.68 15.84
C LYS A 159 3.95 -24.57 16.37
N GLU A 160 4.93 -25.07 15.64
CA GLU A 160 6.36 -24.99 15.98
C GLU A 160 6.84 -23.54 16.14
N PHE A 161 6.45 -22.65 15.22
CA PHE A 161 6.75 -21.22 15.35
C PHE A 161 6.05 -20.60 16.56
N VAL A 162 4.77 -20.91 16.76
CA VAL A 162 3.98 -20.37 17.89
C VAL A 162 4.60 -20.74 19.24
N GLU A 163 5.01 -22.00 19.41
CA GLU A 163 5.69 -22.47 20.62
C GLU A 163 7.03 -21.78 20.85
N SER A 164 7.81 -21.56 19.79
CA SER A 164 9.08 -20.84 19.85
C SER A 164 8.87 -19.36 20.24
N ALA A 165 7.92 -18.68 19.58
CA ALA A 165 7.60 -17.28 19.83
C ALA A 165 7.08 -17.05 21.26
N ALA A 166 6.22 -17.94 21.78
CA ALA A 166 5.72 -17.87 23.15
C ALA A 166 6.85 -17.96 24.19
N LYS A 167 7.81 -18.88 24.00
CA LYS A 167 8.99 -18.98 24.89
C LYS A 167 9.82 -17.70 24.89
N ALA A 168 10.02 -17.10 23.71
CA ALA A 168 10.76 -15.84 23.58
C ALA A 168 10.03 -14.68 24.30
N GLY A 169 8.71 -14.56 24.13
CA GLY A 169 7.89 -13.53 24.78
C GLY A 169 7.85 -13.66 26.31
N VAL A 170 7.68 -14.88 26.83
CA VAL A 170 7.70 -15.15 28.28
C VAL A 170 9.04 -14.82 28.90
N ARG A 171 10.15 -15.24 28.27
CA ARG A 171 11.51 -14.92 28.71
C ARG A 171 11.72 -13.42 28.86
N LYS A 172 11.31 -12.62 27.85
CA LYS A 172 11.49 -11.16 27.87
C LYS A 172 10.66 -10.50 29.00
N THR A 173 9.40 -10.91 29.15
CA THR A 173 8.50 -10.42 30.22
C THR A 173 9.08 -10.69 31.61
N LEU A 174 9.64 -11.88 31.83
CA LEU A 174 10.31 -12.24 33.08
C LEU A 174 11.56 -11.40 33.32
N VAL A 175 12.41 -11.21 32.30
CA VAL A 175 13.62 -10.36 32.41
C VAL A 175 13.26 -8.92 32.78
N TYR A 176 12.26 -8.32 32.14
CA TYR A 176 11.81 -6.96 32.50
C TYR A 176 11.31 -6.86 33.95
N LYS A 177 10.52 -7.84 34.41
CA LYS A 177 10.04 -7.88 35.80
C LYS A 177 11.17 -8.09 36.81
N LEU A 178 12.13 -8.96 36.51
CA LEU A 178 13.23 -9.30 37.42
C LEU A 178 14.31 -8.21 37.49
N LEU A 179 14.53 -7.48 36.39
CA LEU A 179 15.52 -6.40 36.32
C LEU A 179 14.95 -5.01 36.65
N GLY A 180 13.65 -4.91 36.98
CA GLY A 180 13.01 -3.64 37.36
C GLY A 180 12.95 -2.59 36.23
N MET A 181 13.20 -2.99 34.99
CA MET A 181 13.20 -2.11 33.82
C MET A 181 11.74 -1.89 33.37
N SER A 182 10.99 -1.03 34.05
CA SER A 182 9.64 -0.68 33.62
C SER A 182 9.70 0.10 32.30
N GLY A 183 9.19 -0.50 31.21
CA GLY A 183 8.91 0.22 29.98
C GLY A 183 7.95 1.37 30.29
N SER A 184 8.39 2.60 30.02
CA SER A 184 7.54 3.78 30.11
C SER A 184 6.40 3.63 29.09
N LYS A 185 5.18 3.95 29.55
CA LYS A 185 3.93 3.90 28.79
C LYS A 185 3.99 4.75 27.52
#